data_AF-A0A4P9ZN88-F1
#
_entry.id   AF-A0A4P9ZN88-F1
#
_cell.length_a   1.000
_cell.length_b   1.000
_cell.length_c   1.000
_cell.angle_alpha   90.00
_cell.angle_beta   90.00
_cell.angle_gamma   90.00
#
_symmetry.space_group_name_H-M   'P 1'
#
loop_
_entity.id
_entity.type
_entity.pdbx_description
1 polymer ?
#
loop_
_entity_poly.entity_id
_entity_poly.type
_entity_poly.pdbx_seq_one_letter_code
_entity_poly.pdbx_strand_id
1 'polypeptide(L)'
;MWPHESPLLMLPHVENELLIASAGGNPPTAAALPELMVLEDIPLMDTLARTLRTLNSNQLADVASVVRTYPIIDMSHSATMNQVGPADMSTTNKVTVNVTLKWTKYAYRPATNGDSPPNNGTGTGGKNHDNTNHKRITTIEPWKLPPGQAYAERFRKQANEGWWLVLGDPTRNRLAGLQRVAFQVSQNTASPTVTASVKAKFEITDPALLPAQLRDGEPTPHWCLYLMSDVYVGLDQQQDVAV
;
A
#
# COMPACT_ATOMS: atom_id res chain seq x y z
N MET A 1 3.51 -0.52 15.92
CA MET A 1 3.80 0.82 15.42
C MET A 1 2.67 1.72 15.85
N TRP A 2 2.97 2.92 16.30
CA TRP A 2 2.00 3.94 16.65
C TRP A 2 1.81 4.93 15.49
N PRO A 3 0.64 5.58 15.36
CA PRO A 3 0.38 6.50 14.24
C PRO A 3 1.36 7.68 14.11
N HIS A 4 2.03 8.06 15.20
CA HIS A 4 3.01 9.15 15.23
C HIS A 4 4.45 8.67 15.01
N GLU A 5 4.67 7.36 14.93
CA GLU A 5 5.99 6.80 14.63
C GLU A 5 6.27 6.84 13.12
N SER A 6 7.54 6.78 12.76
CA SER A 6 7.94 6.75 11.36
C SER A 6 7.46 5.46 10.67
N PRO A 7 6.86 5.53 9.48
CA PRO A 7 6.53 4.36 8.67
C PRO A 7 7.73 3.47 8.34
N LEU A 8 8.95 4.03 8.35
CA LEU A 8 10.18 3.28 8.09
C LEU A 8 10.44 2.16 9.12
N LEU A 9 9.83 2.23 10.30
CA LEU A 9 9.88 1.14 11.29
C LEU A 9 9.16 -0.15 10.84
N MET A 10 8.46 -0.13 9.70
CA MET A 10 7.92 -1.34 9.07
C MET A 10 8.98 -2.13 8.31
N LEU A 11 10.10 -1.49 8.00
CA LEU A 11 11.20 -2.10 7.25
C LEU A 11 12.06 -2.97 8.18
N PRO A 12 12.64 -4.05 7.64
CA PRO A 12 13.49 -4.94 8.41
C PRO A 12 14.73 -4.20 8.91
N HIS A 13 15.25 -4.61 10.07
CA HIS A 13 16.45 -4.04 10.69
C HIS A 13 16.34 -2.55 11.09
N VAL A 14 15.19 -1.90 10.88
CA VAL A 14 15.00 -0.49 11.22
C VAL A 14 14.44 -0.35 12.64
N GLU A 15 15.20 0.33 13.49
CA GLU A 15 14.83 0.62 14.87
C GLU A 15 14.79 2.13 15.12
N ASN A 16 14.08 2.54 16.18
CA ASN A 16 13.90 3.95 16.54
C ASN A 16 15.25 4.68 16.72
N GLU A 17 16.25 4.02 17.30
CA GLU A 17 17.57 4.60 17.52
C GLU A 17 18.27 4.97 16.20
N LEU A 18 18.06 4.19 15.13
CA LEU A 18 18.63 4.46 13.81
C LEU A 18 18.00 5.70 13.16
N LEU A 19 16.70 5.91 13.39
CA LEU A 19 15.97 7.07 12.90
C LEU A 19 16.33 8.35 13.67
N ILE A 20 16.67 8.23 14.96
CA ILE A 20 17.14 9.35 15.77
C ILE A 20 18.59 9.71 15.43
N ALA A 21 19.47 8.71 15.28
CA ALA A 21 20.87 8.90 14.92
C ALA A 21 21.05 9.54 13.53
N SER A 22 20.13 9.25 12.61
CA SER A 22 20.08 9.91 11.29
C SER A 22 19.57 11.35 11.34
N ALA A 23 18.84 11.75 12.39
CA ALA A 23 18.30 13.10 12.58
C ALA A 23 19.23 14.08 13.32
N GLY A 24 20.29 13.59 13.96
CA GLY A 24 21.22 14.37 14.79
C GLY A 24 22.14 15.39 14.07
N GLY A 25 21.98 15.63 12.77
CA GLY A 25 22.73 16.67 12.02
C GLY A 25 21.91 17.48 11.01
N ASN A 26 20.63 17.12 10.90
CA ASN A 26 19.53 17.66 10.11
C ASN A 26 18.55 16.47 10.08
N PRO A 27 17.23 16.66 10.28
CA PRO A 27 16.29 15.55 10.10
C PRO A 27 16.60 14.94 8.73
N PRO A 28 16.74 13.60 8.61
CA PRO A 28 16.93 13.00 7.30
C PRO A 28 15.81 13.58 6.45
N THR A 29 16.14 14.22 5.32
CA THR A 29 15.17 14.67 4.33
C THR A 29 14.20 13.51 4.17
N ALA A 30 12.99 13.69 4.70
CA ALA A 30 12.22 12.59 5.23
C ALA A 30 11.80 11.67 4.08
N ALA A 31 12.61 10.64 3.82
CA ALA A 31 12.27 9.61 2.86
C ALA A 31 11.10 8.83 3.44
N ALA A 32 9.89 9.36 3.22
CA ALA A 32 8.67 8.64 3.48
C ALA A 32 8.69 7.37 2.61
N LEU A 33 8.05 6.30 3.05
CA LEU A 33 7.97 5.06 2.27
C LEU A 33 7.56 5.29 0.80
N PRO A 34 6.59 6.17 0.48
CA PRO A 34 6.27 6.49 -0.92
C PRO A 34 7.45 7.02 -1.73
N GLU A 35 8.34 7.84 -1.14
CA GLU A 35 9.52 8.36 -1.85
C GLU A 35 10.48 7.24 -2.22
N LEU A 36 10.72 6.30 -1.29
CA LEU A 36 11.57 5.13 -1.54
C LEU A 36 10.98 4.21 -2.61
N MET A 37 9.65 4.06 -2.64
CA MET A 37 8.96 3.17 -3.59
C MET A 37 9.06 3.64 -5.05
N VAL A 38 9.29 4.94 -5.29
CA VAL A 38 9.42 5.50 -6.65
C VAL A 38 10.85 5.35 -7.20
N LEU A 39 11.83 5.07 -6.34
CA LEU A 39 13.24 4.97 -6.73
C LEU A 39 13.55 3.65 -7.45
N GLU A 40 14.36 3.77 -8.51
CA GLU A 40 15.01 2.62 -9.15
C GLU A 40 16.14 2.05 -8.28
N ASP A 41 16.66 0.88 -8.66
CA ASP A 41 17.59 0.08 -7.84
C ASP A 41 18.82 0.84 -7.31
N ILE A 42 19.53 1.55 -8.19
CA ILE A 42 20.75 2.28 -7.81
C ILE A 42 20.39 3.50 -6.93
N PRO A 43 19.46 4.39 -7.33
CA PRO A 43 19.00 5.48 -6.47
C PRO A 43 18.42 5.03 -5.12
N LEU A 44 17.71 3.90 -5.09
CA LEU A 44 17.13 3.32 -3.89
C LEU A 44 18.23 2.91 -2.91
N MET A 45 19.20 2.13 -3.38
CA MET A 45 20.29 1.65 -2.53
C MET A 45 21.15 2.80 -1.99
N ASP A 46 21.45 3.81 -2.80
CA ASP A 46 22.18 5.00 -2.33
C ASP A 46 21.37 5.79 -1.29
N THR A 47 20.07 5.98 -1.53
CA THR A 47 19.19 6.68 -0.58
C THR A 47 19.05 5.92 0.73
N LEU A 48 18.90 4.60 0.68
CA LEU A 48 18.86 3.75 1.87
C LEU A 48 20.19 3.79 2.62
N ALA A 49 21.34 3.71 1.94
CA ALA A 49 22.65 3.79 2.58
C ALA A 49 22.89 5.16 3.26
N ARG A 50 22.42 6.25 2.64
CA ARG A 50 22.52 7.61 3.22
C ARG A 50 21.60 7.81 4.42
N THR A 51 20.41 7.20 4.39
CA THR A 51 19.36 7.37 5.42
C THR A 51 19.59 6.41 6.60
N LEU A 52 19.92 5.15 6.32
CA LEU A 52 20.08 4.06 7.27
C LEU A 52 21.58 3.71 7.45
N ARG A 53 22.38 4.72 7.79
CA ARG A 53 23.87 4.68 7.76
C ARG A 53 24.53 3.56 8.55
N THR A 54 23.83 2.97 9.51
CA THR A 54 24.31 1.90 10.38
C THR A 54 24.12 0.51 9.79
N LEU A 55 23.29 0.36 8.76
CA LEU A 55 22.99 -0.92 8.15
C LEU A 55 24.09 -1.33 7.17
N ASN A 56 24.44 -2.61 7.19
CA ASN A 56 25.38 -3.19 6.23
C ASN A 56 24.69 -3.50 4.88
N SER A 57 25.47 -3.83 3.85
CA SER A 57 24.96 -4.07 2.49
C SER A 57 23.90 -5.18 2.41
N ASN A 58 23.98 -6.22 3.24
CA ASN A 58 22.97 -7.29 3.25
C ASN A 58 21.66 -6.80 3.87
N GLN A 59 21.74 -6.05 4.98
CA GLN A 59 20.57 -5.46 5.61
C GLN A 59 19.88 -4.43 4.69
N LEU A 60 20.66 -3.63 3.97
CA LEU A 60 20.15 -2.70 2.96
C LEU A 60 19.46 -3.44 1.80
N ALA A 61 20.00 -4.59 1.39
CA ALA A 61 19.36 -5.44 0.38
C ALA A 61 18.03 -6.04 0.88
N ASP A 62 17.96 -6.47 2.14
CA ASP A 62 16.71 -6.92 2.75
C ASP A 62 15.66 -5.79 2.76
N VAL A 63 16.06 -4.57 3.17
CA VAL A 63 15.18 -3.40 3.17
C VAL A 63 14.68 -3.09 1.75
N ALA A 64 15.60 -2.99 0.78
CA ALA A 64 15.24 -2.72 -0.61
C ALA A 64 14.27 -3.78 -1.16
N SER A 65 14.47 -5.05 -0.77
CA SER A 65 13.57 -6.12 -1.17
C SER A 65 12.16 -5.96 -0.62
N VAL A 66 12.00 -5.51 0.63
CA VAL A 66 10.68 -5.23 1.24
C VAL A 66 10.02 -4.04 0.58
N VAL A 67 10.76 -2.94 0.35
CA VAL A 67 10.22 -1.75 -0.32
C VAL A 67 9.62 -2.12 -1.68
N ARG A 68 10.26 -3.01 -2.44
CA ARG A 68 9.75 -3.50 -3.73
C ARG A 68 8.48 -4.35 -3.64
N THR A 69 8.17 -4.91 -2.46
CA THR A 69 6.92 -5.66 -2.26
C THR A 69 5.72 -4.75 -2.05
N TYR A 70 5.93 -3.51 -1.61
CA TYR A 70 4.84 -2.58 -1.34
C TYR A 70 4.11 -2.21 -2.64
N PRO A 71 2.76 -2.23 -2.63
CA PRO A 71 1.99 -1.92 -3.82
C PRO A 71 1.98 -0.40 -4.06
N ILE A 72 2.47 0.02 -5.22
CA ILE A 72 2.22 1.36 -5.74
C ILE A 72 0.86 1.32 -6.43
N ILE A 73 -0.15 1.87 -5.76
CA ILE A 73 -1.53 1.87 -6.26
C ILE A 73 -1.81 3.21 -6.93
N ASP A 74 -2.18 3.15 -8.20
CA ASP A 74 -2.80 4.24 -8.93
C ASP A 74 -4.30 4.26 -8.62
N MET A 75 -4.78 5.38 -8.07
CA MET A 75 -6.19 5.62 -7.77
C MET A 75 -6.76 6.67 -8.71
N SER A 76 -7.79 6.30 -9.45
CA SER A 76 -8.55 7.18 -10.33
C SER A 76 -10.04 7.13 -10.00
N HIS A 77 -10.74 8.25 -10.16
CA HIS A 77 -12.15 8.33 -9.86
C HIS A 77 -12.90 9.24 -10.84
N SER A 78 -14.22 9.05 -10.92
CA SER A 78 -15.13 9.97 -11.59
C SER A 78 -16.45 10.04 -10.83
N ALA A 79 -17.02 11.24 -10.73
CA ALA A 79 -18.31 11.46 -10.10
C ALA A 79 -19.33 12.00 -11.10
N THR A 80 -20.59 11.57 -10.98
CA THR A 80 -21.71 12.10 -11.76
C THR A 80 -22.94 12.28 -10.89
N MET A 81 -23.61 13.42 -11.00
CA MET A 81 -24.91 13.67 -10.38
C MET A 81 -26.04 13.35 -11.36
N ASN A 82 -26.98 12.51 -10.93
CA ASN A 82 -28.16 12.12 -11.68
C ASN A 82 -29.42 12.40 -10.87
N GLN A 83 -30.49 12.77 -11.55
CA GLN A 83 -31.83 12.79 -10.94
C GLN A 83 -32.45 11.40 -11.06
N VAL A 84 -32.94 10.86 -9.95
CA VAL A 84 -33.57 9.54 -9.88
C VAL A 84 -35.01 9.72 -9.44
N GLY A 85 -35.94 9.39 -10.34
CA GLY A 85 -37.38 9.42 -10.12
C GLY A 85 -38.16 9.41 -11.44
N PRO A 86 -39.43 8.98 -11.44
CA PRO A 86 -40.34 9.23 -12.57
C PRO A 86 -40.43 10.73 -12.86
N ALA A 87 -40.55 11.14 -14.13
CA ALA A 87 -40.69 12.54 -14.53
C ALA A 87 -41.88 13.26 -13.84
N ASP A 88 -42.84 12.48 -13.34
CA ASP A 88 -44.11 12.93 -12.77
C ASP A 88 -44.14 12.89 -11.23
N MET A 89 -43.01 12.58 -10.56
CA MET A 89 -42.87 12.54 -9.09
C MET A 89 -41.65 13.34 -8.61
N SER A 90 -41.54 13.58 -7.30
CA SER A 90 -40.38 14.27 -6.71
C SER A 90 -39.09 13.51 -7.04
N THR A 91 -38.25 14.10 -7.90
CA THR A 91 -36.95 13.54 -8.25
C THR A 91 -35.99 13.67 -7.08
N THR A 92 -35.28 12.58 -6.76
CA THR A 92 -34.22 12.60 -5.75
C THR A 92 -32.88 12.69 -6.45
N ASN A 93 -32.02 13.61 -6.00
CA ASN A 93 -30.66 13.65 -6.51
C ASN A 93 -29.91 12.42 -6.01
N LYS A 94 -29.10 11.83 -6.89
CA LYS A 94 -28.21 10.73 -6.57
C LYS A 94 -26.88 11.03 -7.21
N VAL A 95 -25.82 10.90 -6.45
CA VAL A 95 -24.48 11.01 -7.03
C VAL A 95 -23.84 9.63 -7.03
N THR A 96 -23.17 9.34 -8.15
CA THR A 96 -22.42 8.10 -8.33
C THR A 96 -20.95 8.43 -8.42
N VAL A 97 -20.13 7.84 -7.55
CA VAL A 97 -18.67 7.92 -7.64
C VAL A 97 -18.13 6.56 -8.04
N ASN A 98 -17.50 6.49 -9.21
CA ASN A 98 -16.82 5.29 -9.69
C ASN A 98 -15.33 5.42 -9.38
N VAL A 99 -14.74 4.38 -8.80
CA VAL A 99 -13.32 4.35 -8.43
C VAL A 99 -12.66 3.19 -9.13
N THR A 100 -11.48 3.41 -9.70
CA THR A 100 -10.62 2.37 -10.26
C THR A 100 -9.25 2.44 -9.60
N LEU A 101 -8.85 1.33 -9.01
CA LEU A 101 -7.52 1.14 -8.43
C LEU A 101 -6.72 0.17 -9.29
N LYS A 102 -5.45 0.48 -9.52
CA LYS A 102 -4.53 -0.39 -10.25
C LYS A 102 -3.15 -0.39 -9.60
N TRP A 103 -2.51 -1.54 -9.53
CA TRP A 103 -1.09 -1.59 -9.23
C TRP A 103 -0.37 -2.51 -10.21
N THR A 104 0.93 -2.27 -10.39
CA THR A 104 1.82 -3.13 -11.15
C THR A 104 3.04 -3.46 -10.28
N LYS A 105 3.38 -4.75 -10.18
CA LYS A 105 4.58 -5.25 -9.51
C LYS A 105 5.38 -6.11 -10.48
N TYR A 106 6.67 -6.31 -10.24
CA TYR A 106 7.41 -7.38 -10.92
C TYR A 106 6.93 -8.74 -10.42
N ALA A 107 6.72 -9.68 -11.32
CA ALA A 107 6.36 -11.05 -11.00
C ALA A 107 7.54 -11.74 -10.32
N TYR A 108 7.35 -12.20 -9.10
CA TYR A 108 8.26 -13.18 -8.54
C TYR A 108 8.14 -14.47 -9.37
N ARG A 109 9.21 -14.84 -10.08
CA ARG A 109 9.34 -16.15 -10.73
C ARG A 109 10.23 -17.00 -9.81
N PRO A 110 9.70 -18.04 -9.16
CA PRO A 110 10.56 -18.97 -8.45
C PRO A 110 11.54 -19.55 -9.48
N ALA A 111 12.83 -19.52 -9.17
CA ALA A 111 13.85 -20.17 -9.99
C ALA A 111 13.38 -21.61 -10.23
N THR A 112 13.14 -21.96 -11.49
CA THR A 112 13.01 -23.37 -11.86
C THR A 112 14.40 -23.98 -11.65
N ASN A 113 14.48 -25.30 -11.48
CA ASN A 113 15.70 -26.03 -11.14
C ASN A 113 16.88 -25.88 -12.14
N GLY A 114 16.81 -24.96 -13.12
CA GLY A 114 17.89 -24.60 -14.04
C GLY A 114 18.49 -23.20 -13.85
N ASP A 115 17.84 -22.29 -13.10
CA ASP A 115 18.37 -20.93 -12.86
C ASP A 115 19.12 -20.89 -11.54
N SER A 116 20.31 -21.48 -11.51
CA SER A 116 21.22 -21.31 -10.37
C SER A 116 21.80 -19.87 -10.39
N PRO A 117 21.84 -19.16 -9.25
CA PRO A 117 22.61 -17.92 -9.16
C PRO A 117 24.10 -18.20 -9.41
N PRO A 118 24.89 -17.21 -9.86
CA PRO A 118 26.33 -17.39 -10.00
C PRO A 118 26.92 -17.82 -8.66
N ASN A 119 27.54 -19.00 -8.69
CA ASN A 119 28.16 -19.67 -7.55
C ASN A 119 29.33 -18.81 -7.02
N ASN A 120 29.10 -18.04 -5.96
CA ASN A 120 30.17 -17.54 -5.11
C ASN A 120 30.43 -18.60 -4.04
N GLY A 121 31.44 -19.43 -4.31
CA GLY A 121 31.78 -20.58 -3.48
C GLY A 121 32.25 -20.22 -2.08
N THR A 122 31.87 -21.04 -1.10
CA THR A 122 32.75 -21.93 -0.31
C THR A 122 31.93 -22.47 0.87
N GLY A 123 31.61 -23.76 0.85
CA GLY A 123 30.84 -24.41 1.92
C GLY A 123 31.36 -25.81 2.16
N THR A 124 32.25 -25.94 3.13
CA THR A 124 32.62 -27.21 3.77
C THR A 124 31.41 -27.81 4.47
N GLY A 125 31.16 -29.09 4.23
CA GLY A 125 30.00 -29.82 4.73
C GLY A 125 30.05 -30.08 6.23
N GLY A 126 28.92 -29.85 6.89
CA GLY A 126 28.61 -30.35 8.22
C GLY A 126 27.12 -30.69 8.29
N LYS A 127 26.79 -31.97 8.23
CA LYS A 127 25.42 -32.47 8.46
C LYS A 127 25.17 -32.50 9.96
N ASN A 128 24.19 -31.75 10.46
CA ASN A 128 23.57 -32.04 11.75
C ASN A 128 22.06 -32.24 11.55
N HIS A 129 21.63 -33.45 11.88
CA HIS A 129 20.24 -33.81 12.10
C HIS A 129 19.82 -33.26 13.47
N ASP A 130 18.88 -32.34 13.50
CA ASP A 130 18.04 -32.14 14.68
C ASP A 130 16.59 -31.91 14.25
N ASN A 131 15.73 -32.80 14.74
CA ASN A 131 14.32 -32.90 14.42
C ASN A 131 13.51 -32.30 15.58
N THR A 132 13.24 -31.00 15.51
CA THR A 132 12.26 -30.34 16.39
C THR A 132 11.41 -29.36 15.59
N ASN A 133 10.15 -29.76 15.38
CA ASN A 133 9.08 -29.01 14.71
C ASN A 133 8.62 -27.79 15.52
N HIS A 134 9.47 -26.76 15.64
CA HIS A 134 9.06 -25.38 15.91
C HIS A 134 9.74 -24.50 14.88
N LYS A 135 9.27 -24.59 13.63
CA LYS A 135 9.77 -23.74 12.54
C LYS A 135 9.29 -22.31 12.81
N ARG A 136 10.06 -21.57 13.60
CA ARG A 136 10.00 -20.11 13.64
C ARG A 136 10.05 -19.66 12.17
N ILE A 137 8.97 -19.06 11.68
CA ILE A 137 8.93 -18.45 10.35
C ILE A 137 9.82 -17.21 10.43
N THR A 138 11.14 -17.39 10.44
CA THR A 138 12.12 -16.30 10.61
C THR A 138 12.84 -15.91 9.34
N THR A 139 12.45 -16.46 8.19
CA THR A 139 13.07 -16.05 6.92
C THR A 139 12.07 -16.25 5.80
N ILE A 140 11.00 -15.44 5.80
CA ILE A 140 10.33 -15.19 4.52
C ILE A 140 11.24 -14.20 3.83
N GLU A 141 11.96 -14.64 2.81
CA GLU A 141 12.61 -13.73 1.86
C GLU A 141 11.52 -12.81 1.31
N PRO A 142 11.54 -11.51 1.63
CA PRO A 142 10.40 -10.63 1.33
C PRO A 142 10.06 -10.59 -0.16
N TRP A 143 11.07 -10.74 -1.02
CA TRP A 143 10.90 -10.81 -2.47
C TRP A 143 10.23 -12.10 -2.98
N LYS A 144 10.01 -13.11 -2.12
CA LYS A 144 9.31 -14.36 -2.46
C LYS A 144 7.80 -14.32 -2.12
N LEU A 145 7.27 -13.18 -1.68
CA LEU A 145 5.86 -13.05 -1.33
C LEU A 145 4.96 -13.18 -2.58
N PRO A 146 3.98 -14.11 -2.58
CA PRO A 146 2.97 -14.18 -3.63
C PRO A 146 2.16 -12.86 -3.72
N PRO A 147 1.59 -12.56 -4.90
CA PRO A 147 0.67 -11.44 -5.06
C PRO A 147 -0.45 -11.45 -4.00
N GLY A 148 -0.68 -10.32 -3.35
CA GLY A 148 -1.70 -10.17 -2.31
C GLY A 148 -1.28 -10.62 -0.90
N GLN A 149 -0.08 -11.17 -0.72
CA GLN A 149 0.50 -11.37 0.61
C GLN A 149 1.28 -10.12 1.04
N ALA A 150 1.13 -9.74 2.31
CA ALA A 150 1.80 -8.57 2.87
C ALA A 150 3.05 -8.95 3.68
N TYR A 151 4.06 -8.08 3.62
CA TYR A 151 5.21 -8.16 4.53
C TYR A 151 4.86 -7.51 5.87
N ALA A 152 4.96 -8.28 6.96
CA ALA A 152 4.68 -7.78 8.31
C ALA A 152 5.58 -8.51 9.34
N GLU A 153 6.82 -8.06 9.51
CA GLU A 153 7.85 -8.73 10.31
C GLU A 153 7.40 -9.07 11.75
N ARG A 154 6.70 -8.14 12.40
CA ARG A 154 6.28 -8.28 13.80
C ARG A 154 4.95 -9.02 13.96
N PHE A 155 4.26 -9.33 12.85
CA PHE A 155 2.98 -10.03 12.88
C PHE A 155 3.21 -11.55 12.80
N ARG A 156 2.67 -12.30 13.78
CA ARG A 156 2.97 -13.73 13.96
C ARG A 156 2.32 -14.65 12.92
N LYS A 157 1.34 -14.14 12.17
CA LYS A 157 0.58 -14.90 11.17
C LYS A 157 0.88 -14.37 9.78
N GLN A 158 0.58 -15.15 8.77
CA GLN A 158 0.56 -14.65 7.39
C GLN A 158 -0.47 -13.50 7.29
N ALA A 159 -0.03 -12.36 6.77
CA ALA A 159 -0.90 -11.21 6.48
C ALA A 159 -1.18 -11.15 4.98
N ASN A 160 -2.41 -10.80 4.63
CA ASN A 160 -2.80 -10.51 3.25
C ASN A 160 -3.02 -9.02 3.10
N GLU A 161 -2.69 -8.46 1.95
CA GLU A 161 -2.93 -7.06 1.63
C GLU A 161 -4.45 -6.81 1.56
N GLY A 162 -4.95 -5.92 2.43
CA GLY A 162 -6.32 -5.44 2.40
C GLY A 162 -6.37 -3.91 2.31
N TRP A 163 -7.43 -3.43 1.67
CA TRP A 163 -7.60 -2.02 1.37
C TRP A 163 -9.05 -1.60 1.62
N TRP A 164 -9.23 -0.41 2.17
CA TRP A 164 -10.51 0.23 2.37
C TRP A 164 -10.61 1.47 1.50
N LEU A 165 -11.71 1.56 0.73
CA LEU A 165 -12.15 2.80 0.11
C LEU A 165 -13.14 3.47 1.04
N VAL A 166 -12.86 4.72 1.39
CA VAL A 166 -13.69 5.56 2.25
C VAL A 166 -14.06 6.81 1.48
N LEU A 167 -15.34 7.09 1.34
CA LEU A 167 -15.83 8.33 0.73
C LEU A 167 -16.60 9.11 1.78
N GLY A 168 -16.31 10.39 1.93
CA GLY A 168 -16.99 11.23 2.93
C GLY A 168 -16.69 12.70 2.77
N ASP A 169 -17.25 13.48 3.68
CA ASP A 169 -17.00 14.92 3.85
C ASP A 169 -16.27 15.14 5.19
N PRO A 170 -14.93 15.31 5.18
CA PRO A 170 -14.16 15.51 6.39
C PRO A 170 -14.47 16.85 7.07
N THR A 171 -14.92 17.86 6.32
CA THR A 171 -15.24 19.18 6.89
C THR A 171 -16.47 19.12 7.79
N ARG A 172 -17.38 18.18 7.49
CA ARG A 172 -18.59 17.92 8.29
C ARG A 172 -18.52 16.65 9.12
N ASN A 173 -17.39 15.94 9.07
CA ASN A 173 -17.22 14.63 9.69
C ASN A 173 -18.36 13.65 9.31
N ARG A 174 -18.67 13.55 8.01
CA ARG A 174 -19.74 12.70 7.48
C ARG A 174 -19.17 11.62 6.57
N LEU A 175 -19.54 10.37 6.84
CA LEU A 175 -19.20 9.24 6.00
C LEU A 175 -20.29 9.03 4.95
N ALA A 176 -19.93 9.05 3.67
CA ALA A 176 -20.84 8.76 2.56
C ALA A 176 -20.85 7.27 2.22
N GLY A 177 -19.69 6.60 2.31
CA GLY A 177 -19.58 5.18 2.03
C GLY A 177 -18.25 4.58 2.46
N LEU A 178 -18.27 3.28 2.76
CA LEU A 178 -17.10 2.50 3.14
C LEU A 178 -17.18 1.14 2.46
N GLN A 179 -16.11 0.76 1.76
CA GLN A 179 -16.04 -0.54 1.09
C GLN A 179 -14.63 -1.13 1.24
N ARG A 180 -14.54 -2.39 1.70
CA ARG A 180 -13.29 -3.15 1.61
C ARG A 180 -13.13 -3.66 0.18
N VAL A 181 -11.95 -3.48 -0.39
CA VAL A 181 -11.63 -3.90 -1.76
C VAL A 181 -10.53 -4.95 -1.76
N ALA A 182 -10.66 -5.91 -2.68
CA ALA A 182 -9.66 -6.92 -2.96
C ALA A 182 -9.28 -6.82 -4.43
N PHE A 183 -7.97 -6.82 -4.71
CA PHE A 183 -7.46 -6.70 -6.06
C PHE A 183 -7.64 -8.00 -6.85
N GLN A 184 -8.14 -7.87 -8.07
CA GLN A 184 -8.16 -8.96 -9.04
C GLN A 184 -6.81 -8.98 -9.74
N VAL A 185 -6.01 -10.00 -9.45
CA VAL A 185 -4.67 -10.18 -10.01
C VAL A 185 -4.78 -10.76 -11.41
N SER A 186 -4.14 -10.10 -12.37
CA SER A 186 -3.96 -10.57 -13.74
C SER A 186 -2.47 -10.77 -14.00
N GLN A 187 -2.09 -12.03 -14.20
CA GLN A 187 -0.72 -12.41 -14.52
C GLN A 187 -0.70 -13.10 -15.88
N ASN A 188 -0.01 -12.47 -16.84
CA ASN A 188 0.36 -13.12 -18.07
C ASN A 188 1.68 -13.88 -17.83
N THR A 189 1.71 -15.19 -18.04
CA THR A 189 2.90 -16.03 -17.86
C THR A 189 4.09 -15.63 -18.75
N ALA A 190 3.84 -14.85 -19.81
CA ALA A 190 4.89 -14.29 -20.67
C ALA A 190 5.39 -12.90 -20.21
N SER A 191 4.70 -12.25 -19.26
CA SER A 191 5.11 -10.94 -18.73
C SER A 191 5.93 -11.10 -17.45
N PRO A 192 7.03 -10.35 -17.27
CA PRO A 192 7.75 -10.28 -16.00
C PRO A 192 7.03 -9.39 -14.97
N THR A 193 5.84 -8.86 -15.28
CA THR A 193 5.04 -8.03 -14.37
C THR A 193 3.70 -8.68 -14.05
N VAL A 194 3.26 -8.47 -12.81
CA VAL A 194 1.92 -8.77 -12.33
C VAL A 194 1.18 -7.45 -12.21
N THR A 195 -0.02 -7.41 -12.78
CA THR A 195 -0.92 -6.28 -12.58
C THR A 195 -2.08 -6.73 -11.74
N ALA A 196 -2.65 -5.83 -10.96
CA ALA A 196 -3.95 -6.08 -10.38
C ALA A 196 -4.80 -4.83 -10.41
N SER A 197 -6.11 -5.04 -10.47
CA SER A 197 -7.06 -3.93 -10.49
C SER A 197 -8.30 -4.25 -9.70
N VAL A 198 -8.99 -3.21 -9.26
CA VAL A 198 -10.32 -3.32 -8.69
C VAL A 198 -11.12 -2.08 -9.07
N LYS A 199 -12.41 -2.28 -9.35
CA LYS A 199 -13.37 -1.20 -9.56
C LYS A 199 -14.38 -1.22 -8.43
N ALA A 200 -14.71 -0.04 -7.92
CA ALA A 200 -15.71 0.16 -6.88
C ALA A 200 -16.67 1.28 -7.28
N LYS A 201 -17.84 1.29 -6.66
CA LYS A 201 -18.90 2.25 -6.93
C LYS A 201 -19.56 2.67 -5.63
N PHE A 202 -19.62 3.97 -5.39
CA PHE A 202 -20.44 4.57 -4.35
C PHE A 202 -21.67 5.19 -4.97
N GLU A 203 -22.81 4.98 -4.32
CA GLU A 203 -24.09 5.56 -4.68
C GLU A 203 -24.60 6.35 -3.48
N ILE A 204 -24.61 7.68 -3.61
CA ILE A 204 -24.92 8.60 -2.52
C ILE A 204 -26.32 9.14 -2.74
N THR A 205 -27.18 8.92 -1.74
CA THR A 205 -28.55 9.41 -1.69
C THR A 205 -28.86 10.19 -0.41
N ASP A 206 -27.88 10.38 0.48
CA ASP A 206 -28.03 11.17 1.70
C ASP A 206 -28.21 12.66 1.34
N PRO A 207 -29.37 13.27 1.63
CA PRO A 207 -29.63 14.68 1.32
C PRO A 207 -28.60 15.65 1.92
N ALA A 208 -28.03 15.33 3.08
CA ALA A 208 -27.02 16.17 3.73
C ALA A 208 -25.68 16.20 2.99
N LEU A 209 -25.47 15.26 2.07
CA LEU A 209 -24.27 15.15 1.24
C LEU A 209 -24.52 15.55 -0.21
N LEU A 210 -25.75 15.85 -0.61
CA LEU A 210 -26.11 16.18 -1.98
C LEU A 210 -26.11 17.71 -2.19
N PRO A 211 -25.28 18.26 -3.10
CA PRO A 211 -25.17 19.70 -3.29
C PRO A 211 -26.51 20.40 -3.56
N ALA A 212 -27.39 19.76 -4.34
CA ALA A 212 -28.67 20.31 -4.77
C ALA A 212 -29.80 20.21 -3.73
N GLN A 213 -29.54 19.68 -2.54
CA GLN A 213 -30.52 19.56 -1.45
C GLN A 213 -30.08 20.30 -0.17
N LEU A 214 -28.99 21.06 -0.27
CA LEU A 214 -28.53 21.94 0.81
C LEU A 214 -29.47 23.12 0.97
N ARG A 215 -29.64 23.58 2.22
CA ARG A 215 -30.38 24.80 2.52
C ARG A 215 -29.59 26.02 2.04
N ASP A 216 -30.29 27.11 1.74
CA ASP A 216 -29.66 28.38 1.36
C ASP A 216 -28.58 28.79 2.38
N GLY A 217 -27.35 28.95 1.90
CA GLY A 217 -26.19 29.35 2.71
C GLY A 217 -25.38 28.20 3.30
N GLU A 218 -25.79 26.94 3.16
CA GLU A 218 -24.90 25.83 3.51
C GLU A 218 -23.77 25.67 2.47
N PRO A 219 -22.52 25.46 2.89
CA PRO A 219 -21.40 25.30 1.97
C PRO A 219 -21.62 24.07 1.07
N THR A 220 -21.02 24.01 -0.12
CA THR A 220 -21.08 22.77 -0.90
C THR A 220 -20.32 21.65 -0.17
N PRO A 221 -20.73 20.38 -0.31
CA PRO A 221 -20.01 19.27 0.30
C PRO A 221 -18.60 19.15 -0.25
N HIS A 222 -17.63 19.04 0.65
CA HIS A 222 -16.25 18.79 0.28
C HIS A 222 -16.00 17.29 0.30
N TRP A 223 -16.10 16.65 -0.85
CA TRP A 223 -15.96 15.20 -0.92
C TRP A 223 -14.52 14.77 -1.03
N CYS A 224 -14.17 13.79 -0.22
CA CYS A 224 -12.83 13.25 -0.14
C CYS A 224 -12.88 11.73 -0.17
N LEU A 225 -12.07 11.15 -1.06
CA LEU A 225 -11.87 9.73 -1.22
C LEU A 225 -10.54 9.33 -0.57
N TYR A 226 -10.60 8.36 0.34
CA TYR A 226 -9.45 7.78 1.00
C TYR A 226 -9.27 6.33 0.57
N LEU A 227 -8.05 5.97 0.23
CA LEU A 227 -7.60 4.59 0.10
C LEU A 227 -6.71 4.27 1.28
N MET A 228 -7.16 3.38 2.17
CA MET A 228 -6.46 3.07 3.41
C MET A 228 -6.03 1.61 3.44
N SER A 229 -4.78 1.35 3.83
CA SER A 229 -4.30 -0.03 4.03
C SER A 229 -4.71 -0.55 5.40
N ASP A 230 -5.04 -1.84 5.51
CA ASP A 230 -5.20 -2.51 6.81
C ASP A 230 -3.91 -3.16 7.33
N VAL A 231 -2.81 -3.11 6.56
CA VAL A 231 -1.51 -3.69 6.92
C VAL A 231 -0.38 -2.66 6.97
N TYR A 232 -0.35 -1.71 6.04
CA TYR A 232 0.77 -0.78 5.87
C TYR A 232 0.44 0.60 6.43
N VAL A 233 1.37 1.18 7.19
CA VAL A 233 1.28 2.56 7.67
C VAL A 233 1.97 3.48 6.68
N GLY A 234 1.38 4.64 6.39
CA GLY A 234 1.99 5.67 5.53
C GLY A 234 1.88 5.42 4.02
N LEU A 235 1.08 4.42 3.62
CA LEU A 235 0.74 4.16 2.20
C LEU A 235 -0.70 4.57 1.86
N ASP A 236 -1.39 5.24 2.78
CA ASP A 236 -2.74 5.74 2.56
C ASP A 236 -2.73 6.89 1.55
N GLN A 237 -3.77 6.97 0.73
CA GLN A 237 -3.93 8.03 -0.25
C GLN A 237 -5.23 8.79 0.01
N GLN A 238 -5.21 10.09 -0.30
CA GLN A 238 -6.35 10.98 -0.20
C GLN A 238 -6.48 11.74 -1.52
N GLN A 239 -7.69 11.82 -2.07
CA GLN A 239 -8.03 12.63 -3.23
C GLN A 239 -9.35 13.35 -3.01
N ASP A 240 -9.40 14.63 -3.35
CA ASP A 240 -10.67 15.35 -3.39
C ASP A 240 -11.48 14.93 -4.63
N VAL A 241 -12.79 14.84 -4.45
CA VAL A 241 -13.74 14.41 -5.48
C VAL A 241 -14.59 15.60 -5.90
N ALA A 242 -14.44 16.01 -7.16
CA ALA A 242 -15.32 17.00 -7.77
C ALA A 242 -16.55 16.33 -8.38
N VAL A 243 -17.74 16.88 -8.12
CA VAL A 243 -19.04 16.43 -8.63
C VAL A 243 -19.63 17.48 -9.55
#